data_AF-A0A2M4AZP4-F1
#
_entry.id   AF-A0A2M4AZP4-F1
#
_cell.length_a   1.000
_cell.length_b   1.000
_cell.length_c   1.000
_cell.angle_alpha   90.00
_cell.angle_beta   90.00
_cell.angle_gamma   90.00
#
_symmetry.space_group_name_H-M   'P 1'
#
loop_
_entity.id
_entity.type
_entity.pdbx_description
1 polymer ?
#
loop_
_entity_poly.entity_id
_entity_poly.type
_entity_poly.pdbx_seq_one_letter_code
_entity_poly.pdbx_strand_id
1 'polypeptide(L)'
;LSEMALGDLKPSQLFREMKRVAAGSLSDELLLDLWAARLPQSVQRLVVANQGPESEKLAVADAVLESQRWRSINAMDVRAVDKVEARLPPATPAAQKESSQHTARQPAIADLSQQVADMREEIRGLRHEMIRLKLTLVDVRIILKRQGYRDTRNPSPFDSTPAPSRRGSPAPSGTRTPNQDDEMCWYHQKHGEKATRCRHPCNFGRRAEREQ
;
A
#
# COMPACT_ATOMS: atom_id res chain seq x y z
N LEU A 1 15.64 -16.62 -29.97
CA LEU A 1 15.65 -15.38 -29.14
C LEU A 1 15.84 -14.10 -29.97
N SER A 2 16.49 -14.15 -31.14
CA SER A 2 16.80 -12.96 -31.96
C SER A 2 15.56 -12.25 -32.53
N GLU A 3 14.47 -12.98 -32.78
CA GLU A 3 13.22 -12.44 -33.32
C GLU A 3 12.27 -11.87 -32.25
N MET A 4 12.61 -12.01 -30.96
CA MET A 4 11.75 -11.54 -29.87
C MET A 4 12.02 -10.06 -29.59
N ALA A 5 11.12 -9.21 -30.06
CA ALA A 5 11.13 -7.76 -29.83
C ALA A 5 10.18 -7.37 -28.69
N LEU A 6 10.42 -6.20 -28.08
CA LEU A 6 9.60 -5.68 -27.00
C LEU A 6 8.16 -5.37 -27.44
N GLY A 7 7.96 -4.78 -28.63
CA GLY A 7 6.63 -4.47 -29.17
C GLY A 7 5.73 -3.74 -28.15
N ASP A 8 4.51 -4.25 -27.97
CA ASP A 8 3.55 -3.78 -26.95
C ASP A 8 3.67 -4.50 -25.60
N LEU A 9 4.63 -5.42 -25.46
CA LEU A 9 4.81 -6.22 -24.26
C LEU A 9 5.48 -5.40 -23.16
N LYS A 10 5.14 -5.72 -21.91
CA LYS A 10 5.91 -5.19 -20.77
C LYS A 10 7.31 -5.80 -20.74
N PRO A 11 8.34 -5.05 -20.34
CA PRO A 11 9.69 -5.57 -20.17
C PRO A 11 9.76 -6.87 -19.34
N SER A 12 8.99 -6.97 -18.25
CA SER A 12 8.94 -8.20 -17.44
C SER A 12 8.32 -9.39 -18.16
N GLN A 13 7.35 -9.16 -19.05
CA GLN A 13 6.73 -10.21 -19.85
C GLN A 13 7.69 -10.72 -20.93
N LEU A 14 8.39 -9.81 -21.61
CA LEU A 14 9.43 -10.16 -22.57
C LEU A 14 10.51 -11.04 -21.92
N PHE A 15 10.97 -10.68 -20.72
CA PHE A 15 11.99 -11.44 -20.01
C PHE A 15 11.53 -12.87 -19.68
N ARG A 16 10.31 -13.04 -19.15
CA ARG A 16 9.76 -14.37 -18.84
C ARG A 16 9.64 -15.24 -20.09
N GLU A 17 9.23 -14.65 -21.21
CA GLU A 17 9.13 -15.38 -22.46
C GLU A 17 10.51 -15.76 -23.00
N MET A 18 11.50 -14.87 -22.88
CA MET A 18 12.89 -15.19 -23.22
C MET A 18 13.43 -16.32 -22.36
N LYS A 19 13.12 -16.35 -21.05
CA LYS A 19 13.50 -17.42 -20.13
C LYS A 19 12.83 -18.74 -20.48
N ARG A 20 11.54 -18.71 -20.83
CA ARG A 20 10.77 -19.87 -21.28
C ARG A 20 11.34 -20.48 -22.57
N VAL A 21 11.64 -19.63 -23.56
CA VAL A 21 12.17 -20.06 -24.87
C VAL A 21 13.63 -20.51 -24.77
N ALA A 22 14.43 -19.88 -23.91
CA ALA A 22 15.80 -20.32 -23.66
C ALA A 22 15.84 -21.70 -22.99
N ALA A 23 14.82 -22.07 -22.21
CA ALA A 23 14.67 -23.39 -21.59
C ALA A 23 15.95 -23.87 -20.86
N GLY A 24 16.69 -22.94 -20.23
CA GLY A 24 17.94 -23.23 -19.51
C GLY A 24 19.20 -23.36 -20.38
N SER A 25 19.12 -23.14 -21.69
CA SER A 25 20.28 -23.17 -22.59
C SER A 25 21.24 -21.99 -22.45
N LEU A 26 20.84 -20.92 -21.75
CA LEU A 26 21.64 -19.72 -21.49
C LEU A 26 21.69 -19.44 -19.99
N SER A 27 22.77 -18.83 -19.52
CA SER A 27 22.85 -18.35 -18.13
C SER A 27 21.89 -17.19 -17.89
N ASP A 28 21.44 -17.04 -16.65
CA ASP A 28 20.54 -15.96 -16.25
C ASP A 28 21.20 -14.59 -16.45
N GLU A 29 22.53 -14.46 -16.27
CA GLU A 29 23.24 -13.20 -16.55
C GLU A 29 23.22 -12.85 -18.04
N LEU A 30 23.53 -13.80 -18.92
CA LEU A 30 23.55 -13.56 -20.36
C LEU A 30 22.13 -13.29 -20.89
N LEU A 31 21.11 -13.95 -20.32
CA LEU A 31 19.72 -13.72 -20.65
C LEU A 31 19.28 -12.30 -20.24
N LEU A 32 19.71 -11.83 -19.07
CA LEU A 32 19.49 -10.47 -18.60
C LEU A 32 20.15 -9.42 -19.51
N ASP A 33 21.39 -9.64 -19.95
CA ASP A 33 22.08 -8.73 -20.85
C ASP A 33 21.39 -8.66 -22.22
N LEU A 34 21.00 -9.82 -22.76
CA LEU A 34 20.23 -9.89 -24.02
C LEU A 34 18.87 -9.20 -23.90
N TRP A 35 18.19 -9.35 -22.77
CA TRP A 35 16.93 -8.67 -22.51
C TRP A 35 17.13 -7.15 -22.38
N ALA A 36 18.12 -6.71 -21.59
CA ALA A 36 18.41 -5.30 -21.38
C ALA A 36 18.79 -4.58 -22.68
N ALA A 37 19.54 -5.26 -23.57
CA ALA A 37 19.89 -4.75 -24.90
C ALA A 37 18.69 -4.53 -25.84
N ARG A 38 17.53 -5.12 -25.52
CA ARG A 38 16.28 -4.97 -26.29
C ARG A 38 15.34 -3.89 -25.75
N LEU A 39 15.67 -3.27 -24.62
CA LEU A 39 14.88 -2.19 -24.03
C LEU A 39 15.26 -0.83 -24.61
N PRO A 40 14.36 0.17 -24.59
CA PRO A 40 14.71 1.55 -24.90
C PRO A 40 15.87 2.07 -24.03
N GLN A 41 16.73 2.91 -24.59
CA GLN A 41 17.96 3.37 -23.93
C GLN A 41 17.73 4.15 -22.63
N SER A 42 16.55 4.76 -22.46
CA SER A 42 16.12 5.38 -21.20
C SER A 42 15.93 4.34 -20.08
N VAL A 43 15.38 3.17 -20.41
CA VAL A 43 15.11 2.08 -19.48
C VAL A 43 16.37 1.26 -19.21
N GLN A 44 17.16 0.95 -20.25
CA GLN A 44 18.38 0.15 -20.15
C GLN A 44 19.37 0.72 -19.13
N ARG A 45 19.62 2.04 -19.16
CA ARG A 45 20.55 2.69 -18.22
C ARG A 45 20.14 2.50 -16.75
N LEU A 46 18.85 2.56 -16.47
CA LEU A 46 18.32 2.43 -15.11
C LEU A 46 18.38 0.98 -14.62
N VAL A 47 18.08 0.04 -15.51
CA VAL A 47 18.18 -1.40 -15.23
C VAL A 47 19.63 -1.83 -14.96
N VAL A 48 20.58 -1.34 -15.75
CA VAL A 48 22.02 -1.62 -15.58
C VAL A 48 22.56 -1.00 -14.29
N ALA A 49 22.14 0.21 -13.95
CA ALA A 49 22.55 0.88 -12.71
C ALA A 49 22.01 0.20 -11.45
N ASN A 50 20.90 -0.54 -11.55
CA ASN A 50 20.28 -1.19 -10.40
C ASN A 50 20.99 -2.53 -10.10
N GLN A 51 21.66 -2.61 -8.94
CA GLN A 51 22.42 -3.80 -8.49
C GLN A 51 21.55 -4.80 -7.71
N GLY A 52 20.24 -4.54 -7.63
CA GLY A 52 19.28 -5.43 -6.99
C GLY A 52 19.08 -6.75 -7.75
N PRO A 53 18.27 -7.66 -7.17
CA PRO A 53 17.94 -8.93 -7.80
C PRO A 53 17.18 -8.76 -9.12
N GLU A 54 17.11 -9.84 -9.91
CA GLU A 54 16.36 -9.89 -11.18
C GLU A 54 14.96 -9.28 -11.07
N SER A 55 14.22 -9.63 -10.01
CA SER A 55 12.87 -9.12 -9.75
C SER A 55 12.79 -7.60 -9.65
N GLU A 56 13.80 -6.95 -9.05
CA GLU A 56 13.86 -5.50 -8.91
C GLU A 56 14.14 -4.83 -10.26
N LYS A 57 15.10 -5.38 -11.02
CA LYS A 57 15.43 -4.91 -12.37
C LYS A 57 14.21 -4.94 -13.30
N LEU A 58 13.42 -6.02 -13.25
CA LEU A 58 12.19 -6.16 -14.02
C LEU A 58 11.13 -5.14 -13.58
N ALA A 59 10.96 -4.94 -12.27
CA ALA A 59 10.00 -3.97 -11.73
C ALA A 59 10.35 -2.52 -12.13
N VAL A 60 11.64 -2.15 -12.09
CA VAL A 60 12.11 -0.84 -12.54
C VAL A 60 11.85 -0.65 -14.03
N ALA A 61 12.14 -1.67 -14.85
CA ALA A 61 11.91 -1.58 -16.29
C ALA A 61 10.43 -1.35 -16.62
N ASP A 62 9.52 -2.10 -15.99
CA ASP A 62 8.08 -1.94 -16.17
C ASP A 62 7.61 -0.54 -15.72
N ALA A 63 8.00 -0.11 -14.52
CA ALA A 63 7.58 1.17 -13.95
C ALA A 63 8.05 2.36 -14.81
N VAL A 64 9.29 2.32 -15.30
CA VAL A 64 9.84 3.38 -16.14
C VAL A 64 9.12 3.44 -17.48
N LEU A 65 8.91 2.29 -18.15
CA LEU A 65 8.23 2.25 -19.45
C LEU A 65 6.77 2.73 -19.34
N GLU A 66 6.05 2.29 -18.29
CA GLU A 66 4.69 2.76 -18.00
C GLU A 66 4.65 4.27 -17.71
N SER A 67 5.66 4.80 -17.00
CA SER A 67 5.74 6.23 -16.72
C SER A 67 5.91 7.07 -18.00
N GLN A 68 6.63 6.56 -19.01
CA GLN A 68 6.82 7.24 -20.30
C GLN A 68 5.53 7.27 -21.12
N ARG A 69 4.73 6.20 -21.03
CA ARG A 69 3.40 6.12 -21.62
C ARG A 69 2.43 7.16 -21.05
N TRP A 70 2.60 7.52 -19.77
CA TRP A 70 1.82 8.59 -19.11
C TRP A 70 2.39 10.01 -19.31
N ARG A 71 3.72 10.14 -19.48
CA ARG A 71 4.38 11.44 -19.73
C ARG A 71 4.18 11.97 -21.15
N SER A 72 3.78 11.13 -22.10
CA SER A 72 3.52 11.52 -23.50
C SER A 72 2.39 12.54 -23.70
N ILE A 73 1.66 12.93 -22.65
CA ILE A 73 0.66 14.01 -22.71
C ILE A 73 1.27 15.40 -22.40
N ASN A 74 2.50 15.49 -21.87
CA ASN A 74 3.13 16.77 -21.50
C ASN A 74 4.45 17.06 -22.25
N ALA A 75 4.79 16.32 -23.31
CA ALA A 75 6.00 16.56 -24.10
C ALA A 75 5.66 17.24 -25.44
N MET A 76 5.14 18.48 -25.36
CA MET A 76 5.41 19.46 -26.42
C MET A 76 6.82 19.98 -26.14
N ASP A 77 7.78 19.58 -26.96
CA ASP A 77 9.14 20.09 -26.90
C ASP A 77 9.14 21.60 -27.24
N VAL A 78 9.20 22.46 -26.22
CA VAL A 78 9.44 23.91 -26.36
C VAL A 78 10.94 24.20 -26.20
N ARG A 79 11.82 23.39 -26.80
CA ARG A 79 13.28 23.65 -26.79
C ARG A 79 13.92 23.65 -28.17
N ALA A 80 13.20 24.21 -29.15
CA ALA A 80 13.75 24.55 -30.46
C ALA A 80 13.76 26.05 -30.76
N VAL A 81 13.85 26.94 -29.75
CA VAL A 81 13.92 28.40 -29.98
C VAL A 81 15.31 29.01 -29.72
N ASP A 82 16.20 28.38 -28.97
CA ASP A 82 17.48 29.03 -28.57
C ASP A 82 18.68 28.81 -29.51
N LYS A 83 18.47 28.63 -30.82
CA LYS A 83 19.62 28.54 -31.76
C LYS A 83 19.40 29.18 -33.13
N VAL A 84 18.77 30.36 -33.19
CA VAL A 84 18.88 31.25 -34.37
C VAL A 84 18.89 32.72 -33.94
N GLU A 85 19.81 33.11 -33.06
CA GLU A 85 20.09 34.55 -32.80
C GLU A 85 21.48 34.92 -33.35
N ALA A 86 21.68 34.70 -34.64
CA ALA A 86 22.75 35.36 -35.38
C ALA A 86 22.38 35.42 -36.87
N ARG A 87 22.19 36.65 -37.37
CA ARG A 87 21.90 37.12 -38.74
C ARG A 87 20.43 37.10 -39.20
N LEU A 88 19.76 38.24 -39.02
CA LEU A 88 18.66 38.69 -39.88
C LEU A 88 19.19 39.30 -41.20
N PRO A 89 18.67 38.91 -42.37
CA PRO A 89 18.52 39.78 -43.53
C PRO A 89 17.20 40.58 -43.48
N PRO A 90 17.09 41.73 -44.17
CA PRO A 90 15.93 42.61 -44.08
C PRO A 90 14.64 41.97 -44.63
N ALA A 91 13.54 42.24 -43.94
CA ALA A 91 12.22 41.67 -44.15
C ALA A 91 11.64 41.95 -45.55
N THR A 92 11.07 40.90 -46.17
CA THR A 92 10.16 41.01 -47.31
C THR A 92 8.71 40.96 -46.82
N PRO A 93 7.77 41.68 -47.48
CA PRO A 93 6.39 41.89 -46.99
C PRO A 93 5.43 40.69 -47.19
N ALA A 94 5.93 39.49 -47.51
CA ALA A 94 5.09 38.32 -47.78
C ALA A 94 4.64 37.53 -46.53
N ALA A 95 5.18 37.82 -45.34
CA ALA A 95 4.95 37.02 -44.12
C ALA A 95 3.67 37.36 -43.33
N GLN A 96 2.83 38.30 -43.79
CA GLN A 96 1.72 38.82 -42.98
C GLN A 96 0.42 37.99 -43.03
N LYS A 97 0.32 36.98 -43.89
CA LYS A 97 -0.92 36.17 -44.05
C LYS A 97 -1.02 34.95 -43.12
N GLU A 98 0.10 34.40 -42.66
CA GLU A 98 0.12 33.23 -41.78
C GLU A 98 -0.06 33.60 -40.29
N SER A 99 0.38 34.81 -39.91
CA SER A 99 0.26 35.33 -38.54
C SER A 99 -1.19 35.38 -38.06
N SER A 100 -2.13 35.80 -38.92
CA SER A 100 -3.56 35.94 -38.57
C SER A 100 -4.29 34.61 -38.33
N GLN A 101 -3.89 33.51 -38.98
CA GLN A 101 -4.49 32.19 -38.73
C GLN A 101 -3.97 31.56 -37.43
N HIS A 102 -2.72 31.85 -37.07
CA HIS A 102 -2.11 31.35 -35.84
C HIS A 102 -2.72 32.04 -34.60
N THR A 103 -3.03 33.34 -34.68
CA THR A 103 -3.72 34.08 -33.59
C THR A 103 -5.15 33.60 -33.39
N ALA A 104 -5.85 33.20 -34.46
CA ALA A 104 -7.24 32.73 -34.38
C ALA A 104 -7.39 31.32 -33.78
N ARG A 105 -6.37 30.45 -33.90
CA ARG A 105 -6.38 29.09 -33.32
C ARG A 105 -5.91 29.04 -31.86
N GLN A 106 -5.16 30.04 -31.42
CA GLN A 106 -4.69 30.15 -30.03
C GLN A 106 -5.79 30.10 -28.95
N PRO A 107 -6.95 30.77 -29.07
CA PRO A 107 -7.98 30.71 -28.03
C PRO A 107 -8.62 29.32 -27.91
N ALA A 108 -8.80 28.59 -29.02
CA ALA A 108 -9.34 27.22 -28.99
C ALA A 108 -8.38 26.23 -28.33
N ILE A 109 -7.07 26.39 -28.57
CA ILE A 109 -6.04 25.56 -27.92
C ILE A 109 -5.98 25.85 -26.42
N ALA A 110 -6.15 27.11 -26.01
CA ALA A 110 -6.22 27.50 -24.60
C ALA A 110 -7.46 26.89 -23.90
N ASP A 111 -8.62 26.92 -24.55
CA ASP A 111 -9.86 26.35 -24.02
C ASP A 111 -9.77 24.82 -23.84
N LEU A 112 -9.29 24.11 -24.85
CA LEU A 112 -9.00 22.66 -24.75
C LEU A 112 -7.97 22.34 -23.67
N SER A 113 -6.94 23.17 -23.50
CA SER A 113 -5.93 23.00 -22.45
C SER A 113 -6.54 23.17 -21.06
N GLN A 114 -7.46 24.13 -20.91
CA GLN A 114 -8.20 24.34 -19.67
C GLN A 114 -9.13 23.16 -19.36
N GLN A 115 -9.89 22.68 -20.35
CA GLN A 115 -10.75 21.51 -20.19
C GLN A 115 -9.96 20.26 -19.77
N VAL A 116 -8.76 20.06 -20.32
CA VAL A 116 -7.86 18.97 -19.90
C VAL A 116 -7.34 19.18 -18.47
N ALA A 117 -7.06 20.42 -18.05
CA ALA A 117 -6.66 20.72 -16.68
C ALA A 117 -7.79 20.41 -15.69
N ASP A 118 -9.03 20.77 -16.03
CA ASP A 118 -10.21 20.55 -15.19
C ASP A 118 -10.51 19.05 -15.06
N MET A 119 -10.51 18.31 -16.17
CA MET A 119 -10.67 16.84 -16.12
C MET A 119 -9.57 16.15 -15.32
N ARG A 120 -8.33 16.68 -15.35
CA ARG A 120 -7.23 16.13 -14.54
C ARG A 120 -7.48 16.32 -13.06
N GLU A 121 -8.07 17.44 -12.66
CA GLU A 121 -8.42 17.67 -11.27
C GLU A 121 -9.60 16.81 -10.82
N GLU A 122 -10.59 16.58 -11.69
CA GLU A 122 -11.68 15.62 -11.43
C GLU A 122 -11.15 14.19 -11.25
N ILE A 123 -10.23 13.74 -12.12
CA ILE A 123 -9.56 12.44 -11.97
C ILE A 123 -8.78 12.38 -10.65
N ARG A 124 -8.17 13.49 -10.21
CA ARG A 124 -7.50 13.57 -8.91
C ARG A 124 -8.52 13.41 -7.78
N GLY A 125 -9.67 14.06 -7.85
CA GLY A 125 -10.77 13.93 -6.90
C GLY A 125 -11.26 12.49 -6.77
N LEU A 126 -11.58 11.84 -7.89
CA LEU A 126 -12.03 10.44 -7.93
C LEU A 126 -10.99 9.47 -7.35
N ARG A 127 -9.70 9.71 -7.60
CA ARG A 127 -8.62 8.92 -6.99
C ARG A 127 -8.59 9.05 -5.47
N HIS A 128 -8.81 10.25 -4.93
CA HIS A 128 -8.89 10.45 -3.48
C HIS A 128 -10.12 9.78 -2.86
N GLU A 129 -11.27 9.81 -3.53
CA GLU A 129 -12.47 9.09 -3.09
C GLU A 129 -12.26 7.58 -3.10
N MET A 130 -11.62 7.05 -4.15
CA MET A 130 -11.23 5.65 -4.23
C MET A 130 -10.31 5.24 -3.07
N ILE A 131 -9.35 6.10 -2.68
CA ILE A 131 -8.51 5.85 -1.51
C ILE A 131 -9.34 5.81 -0.24
N ARG A 132 -10.24 6.79 -0.03
CA ARG A 132 -11.14 6.82 1.14
C ARG A 132 -12.01 5.57 1.22
N LEU A 133 -12.65 5.17 0.12
CA LEU A 133 -13.47 3.95 0.06
C LEU A 133 -12.65 2.68 0.33
N LYS A 134 -11.42 2.61 -0.16
CA LYS A 134 -10.54 1.47 0.15
C LYS A 134 -10.20 1.40 1.63
N LEU A 135 -9.95 2.54 2.27
CA LEU A 135 -9.71 2.59 3.71
C LEU A 135 -10.94 2.16 4.51
N THR A 136 -12.14 2.64 4.15
CA THR A 136 -13.38 2.21 4.83
C THR A 136 -13.64 0.71 4.66
N LEU A 137 -13.33 0.14 3.49
CA LEU A 137 -13.44 -1.31 3.27
C LEU A 137 -12.44 -2.11 4.12
N VAL A 138 -11.23 -1.60 4.33
CA VAL A 138 -10.26 -2.21 5.26
C VAL A 138 -10.80 -2.19 6.69
N ASP A 139 -11.38 -1.08 7.13
CA ASP A 139 -11.99 -0.96 8.46
C ASP A 139 -13.16 -1.92 8.64
N VAL A 140 -14.08 -1.99 7.66
CA VAL A 140 -15.19 -2.94 7.67
C VAL A 140 -14.67 -4.39 7.74
N ARG A 141 -13.63 -4.72 6.97
CA ARG A 141 -13.00 -6.06 7.02
C ARG A 141 -12.42 -6.38 8.40
N ILE A 142 -11.80 -5.41 9.08
CA ILE A 142 -11.30 -5.58 10.45
C ILE A 142 -12.46 -5.83 11.42
N ILE A 143 -13.54 -5.06 11.31
CA ILE A 143 -14.74 -5.20 12.13
C ILE A 143 -15.37 -6.58 11.96
N LEU A 144 -15.57 -7.02 10.71
CA LEU A 144 -16.15 -8.34 10.40
C LEU A 144 -15.29 -9.49 10.93
N LYS A 145 -13.95 -9.41 10.79
CA LYS A 145 -13.03 -10.39 11.38
C LYS A 145 -13.12 -10.44 12.91
N ARG A 146 -13.30 -9.29 13.57
CA ARG A 146 -13.47 -9.21 15.02
C ARG A 146 -14.83 -9.74 15.47
N GLN A 147 -15.88 -9.60 14.66
CA GLN A 147 -17.21 -10.17 14.92
C GLN A 147 -17.21 -11.69 14.80
N GLY A 148 -16.55 -12.28 13.80
CA GLY A 148 -16.39 -13.73 13.69
C GLY A 148 -15.65 -14.39 14.88
N TYR A 149 -14.75 -13.64 15.55
CA TYR A 149 -14.12 -14.09 16.80
C TYR A 149 -15.00 -13.90 18.05
N ARG A 150 -16.00 -13.01 17.99
CA ARG A 150 -16.96 -12.79 19.07
C ARG A 150 -18.14 -13.77 19.02
N ASP A 151 -18.52 -14.25 17.84
CA ASP A 151 -19.68 -15.14 17.65
C ASP A 151 -19.46 -16.53 18.25
N THR A 152 -18.21 -17.02 18.29
CA THR A 152 -17.86 -18.30 18.96
C THR A 152 -17.81 -18.20 20.49
N ARG A 153 -17.97 -17.00 21.06
CA ARG A 153 -17.98 -16.77 22.52
C ARG A 153 -19.38 -16.57 23.10
N ASN A 154 -20.42 -16.65 22.29
CA ASN A 154 -21.80 -16.61 22.78
C ASN A 154 -22.40 -18.02 22.66
N PRO A 155 -22.50 -18.80 23.75
CA PRO A 155 -23.24 -20.05 23.71
C PRO A 155 -24.69 -19.74 23.37
N SER A 156 -25.24 -20.48 22.41
CA SER A 156 -26.67 -20.44 22.08
C SER A 156 -27.49 -20.68 23.36
N PRO A 157 -28.52 -19.86 23.67
CA PRO A 157 -29.35 -20.04 24.86
C PRO A 157 -30.10 -21.38 24.93
N PHE A 158 -30.09 -22.16 23.84
CA PHE A 158 -30.91 -23.35 23.68
C PHE A 158 -30.15 -24.69 23.76
N ASP A 159 -28.82 -24.67 23.86
CA ASP A 159 -27.98 -25.89 23.86
C ASP A 159 -27.15 -26.05 25.14
N SER A 160 -27.80 -25.91 26.30
CA SER A 160 -27.23 -26.33 27.59
C SER A 160 -27.85 -27.66 28.02
N THR A 161 -27.34 -28.78 27.49
CA THR A 161 -27.48 -30.08 28.15
C THR A 161 -26.77 -30.04 29.52
N PRO A 162 -27.46 -30.30 30.65
CA PRO A 162 -26.81 -30.32 31.96
C PRO A 162 -25.87 -31.53 32.05
N ALA A 163 -24.59 -31.28 32.34
CA ALA A 163 -23.63 -32.35 32.64
C ALA A 163 -24.02 -33.07 33.95
N PRO A 164 -23.83 -34.40 34.04
CA PRO A 164 -24.39 -35.18 35.13
C PRO A 164 -23.64 -35.00 36.44
N SER A 165 -24.41 -34.87 37.51
CA SER A 165 -23.96 -34.80 38.89
C SER A 165 -23.24 -36.09 39.31
N ARG A 166 -21.97 -35.98 39.75
CA ARG A 166 -21.28 -37.02 40.51
C ARG A 166 -20.62 -36.45 41.77
N ARG A 167 -21.44 -36.47 42.84
CA ARG A 167 -21.21 -37.10 44.15
C ARG A 167 -19.97 -36.67 44.97
N GLY A 168 -20.23 -36.00 46.10
CA GLY A 168 -19.32 -35.96 47.27
C GLY A 168 -19.64 -34.84 48.28
N SER A 169 -20.38 -35.16 49.35
CA SER A 169 -20.73 -34.33 50.52
C SER A 169 -19.49 -33.95 51.39
N PRO A 170 -19.60 -33.19 52.52
CA PRO A 170 -20.75 -32.48 53.11
C PRO A 170 -20.45 -31.00 53.51
N ALA A 171 -21.51 -30.23 53.76
CA ALA A 171 -21.44 -28.89 54.36
C ALA A 171 -21.12 -28.96 55.88
N PRO A 172 -20.43 -27.94 56.42
CA PRO A 172 -20.70 -27.49 57.77
C PRO A 172 -21.23 -26.06 57.78
N SER A 173 -22.31 -25.91 58.54
CA SER A 173 -22.94 -24.68 58.98
C SER A 173 -21.94 -23.68 59.55
N GLY A 174 -22.08 -22.42 59.18
CA GLY A 174 -21.29 -21.33 59.74
C GLY A 174 -21.78 -19.98 59.24
N THR A 175 -22.79 -19.43 59.91
CA THR A 175 -23.16 -18.01 59.87
C THR A 175 -21.92 -17.15 60.10
N ARG A 176 -21.46 -16.45 59.07
CA ARG A 176 -20.65 -15.24 59.20
C ARG A 176 -20.88 -14.40 57.95
N THR A 177 -21.56 -13.26 58.12
CA THR A 177 -21.48 -12.15 57.17
C THR A 177 -20.00 -11.86 56.92
N PRO A 178 -19.49 -11.88 55.68
CA PRO A 178 -18.09 -11.53 55.44
C PRO A 178 -17.90 -10.08 55.84
N ASN A 179 -17.16 -9.86 56.92
CA ASN A 179 -16.79 -8.54 57.35
C ASN A 179 -15.94 -7.90 56.24
N GLN A 180 -16.23 -6.65 55.86
CA GLN A 180 -15.56 -5.95 54.74
C GLN A 180 -14.03 -5.73 54.98
N ASP A 181 -13.54 -6.15 56.14
CA ASP A 181 -12.13 -6.14 56.53
C ASP A 181 -11.33 -7.35 56.02
N ASP A 182 -11.97 -8.37 55.42
CA ASP A 182 -11.31 -9.61 54.97
C ASP A 182 -11.08 -9.71 53.44
N GLU A 183 -11.50 -8.71 52.64
CA GLU A 183 -11.25 -8.71 51.19
C GLU A 183 -9.78 -8.33 50.85
N MET A 184 -8.92 -9.34 50.92
CA MET A 184 -7.60 -9.30 50.29
C MET A 184 -7.71 -9.78 48.85
N CYS A 185 -7.06 -9.09 47.91
CA CYS A 185 -7.10 -9.53 46.51
C CYS A 185 -6.51 -10.94 46.37
N TRP A 186 -6.96 -11.67 45.35
CA TRP A 186 -6.56 -13.06 45.09
C TRP A 186 -5.04 -13.29 45.19
N TYR A 187 -4.22 -12.34 44.73
CA TYR A 187 -2.76 -12.45 44.81
C TYR A 187 -2.27 -12.48 46.26
N HIS A 188 -2.76 -11.61 47.14
CA HIS A 188 -2.39 -11.62 48.56
C HIS A 188 -3.09 -12.73 49.35
N GLN A 189 -4.29 -13.16 48.94
CA GLN A 189 -4.94 -14.32 49.56
C GLN A 189 -4.18 -15.63 49.26
N LYS A 190 -3.61 -15.76 48.06
CA LYS A 190 -2.87 -16.95 47.63
C LYS A 190 -1.39 -16.93 48.03
N HIS A 191 -0.76 -15.76 48.02
CA HIS A 191 0.70 -15.63 48.17
C HIS A 191 1.15 -14.80 49.39
N GLY A 192 0.24 -14.18 50.14
CA GLY A 192 0.55 -13.37 51.33
C GLY A 192 1.54 -12.24 51.03
N GLU A 193 2.44 -11.94 51.97
CA GLU A 193 3.51 -10.91 51.84
C GLU A 193 4.43 -11.11 50.63
N LYS A 194 4.50 -12.32 50.09
CA LYS A 194 5.34 -12.66 48.93
C LYS A 194 4.66 -12.33 47.60
N ALA A 195 3.46 -11.76 47.61
CA ALA A 195 2.76 -11.38 46.40
C ALA A 195 3.49 -10.24 45.67
N THR A 196 3.88 -10.47 44.42
CA THR A 196 4.56 -9.47 43.58
C THR A 196 3.61 -8.49 42.91
N ARG A 197 2.29 -8.67 43.08
CA ARG A 197 1.25 -7.85 42.45
C ARG A 197 0.07 -7.64 43.39
N CYS A 198 -0.42 -6.40 43.43
CA CYS A 198 -1.61 -6.00 44.17
C CYS A 198 -2.68 -5.45 43.22
N ARG A 199 -3.95 -5.80 43.44
CA ARG A 199 -5.09 -5.21 42.72
C ARG A 199 -6.06 -4.59 43.71
N HIS A 200 -6.44 -3.33 43.48
CA HIS A 200 -7.38 -2.59 44.33
C HIS A 200 -8.84 -2.96 44.01
N PRO A 201 -9.75 -3.04 45.01
CA PRO A 201 -9.55 -2.82 46.45
C PRO A 201 -8.86 -4.02 47.13
N CYS A 202 -7.80 -3.75 47.90
CA CYS A 202 -7.11 -4.77 48.70
C CYS A 202 -6.66 -4.16 50.03
N ASN A 203 -7.05 -4.80 51.13
CA ASN A 203 -6.76 -4.32 52.49
C ASN A 203 -5.48 -4.88 53.12
N PHE A 204 -4.64 -5.61 52.36
CA PHE A 204 -3.41 -6.25 52.86
C PHE A 204 -2.46 -5.25 53.55
N GLY A 205 -2.20 -4.09 52.92
CA GLY A 205 -1.33 -3.07 53.49
C GLY A 205 -1.84 -2.45 54.80
N ARG A 206 -3.17 -2.32 54.95
CA ARG A 206 -3.79 -1.77 56.18
C ARG A 206 -3.81 -2.75 57.36
N ARG A 207 -3.66 -4.05 57.08
CA ARG A 207 -3.55 -5.10 58.11
C ARG A 207 -2.11 -5.31 58.57
N ALA A 208 -1.15 -5.30 57.64
CA ALA A 208 0.27 -5.48 57.96
C ALA A 208 0.83 -4.39 58.91
N GLU A 209 0.29 -3.16 58.87
CA GLU A 209 0.66 -2.07 59.79
C GLU A 209 0.07 -2.20 61.21
N ARG A 210 -0.93 -3.05 61.44
CA ARG A 210 -1.54 -3.26 62.77
C ARG A 210 -0.95 -4.42 63.55
N GLU A 211 -0.10 -5.24 62.92
CA GLU A 211 0.52 -6.43 63.50
C GLU A 211 2.05 -6.29 63.64
N GLN A 212 2.56 -5.05 63.63
CA GLN A 212 3.94 -4.67 64.01
C GLN A 212 3.92 -3.91 65.34
#